data_AF-A0A974WII1-F1
#
_entry.id   AF-A0A974WII1-F1
#
_cell.length_a   1.000
_cell.length_b   1.000
_cell.length_c   1.000
_cell.angle_alpha   90.00
_cell.angle_beta   90.00
_cell.angle_gamma   90.00
#
_symmetry.space_group_name_H-M   'P 1'
#
loop_
_entity.id
_entity.type
_entity.pdbx_description
1 polymer ?
#
loop_
_entity_poly.entity_id
_entity_poly.type
_entity_poly.pdbx_seq_one_letter_code
_entity_poly.pdbx_strand_id
1 'polypeptide(L)'
;MKKTIVWIAIGATLLSFICRFIALNQTSFANGWDSYFYLVQVKSIFETGRMHSEEWTLFYPLLMFISLIFDYVIAVKIVSSLLAATLTLGLILLAYSKTNSIYLALFIATWSIASPELTYFAAQWPKNLLGLNLLVYMLLFLTKNQWKWALLFLILSFFGHRLTAVISLVAVVGWYVIPHLNVKVILISTLGLLLILAVLHFAPGLLSFYDIERLNALFGKDIILPPNEFISILGFEKVSIVWKSELWIYFAVIVISGFFILTKAFKRSSDKFDIIIWMLLLTLWFPIYNYSLDGAGYRFFHNGAILIPLLFIILQPAFCRLKYHYVITSLFSIILLGLSTITFHSYNPEIHDPPYRLFSLITQKIESHWCDNRPELIIAHKSLAEYFTFQTNADAMPWIPEYEVEKDQLFRIAYVPLNQLQKYYLKDNYLKLSSNYIYLKESEWRAFMRNIQKNESKEINELFNTWKNPHTIRPSFLLKN
;
A
#
# COMPACT_ATOMS: atom_id res chain seq x y z
N MET A 1 -29.86 15.53 -0.37
CA MET A 1 -28.51 16.10 -0.19
C MET A 1 -28.55 17.56 -0.66
N LYS A 2 -28.05 18.54 0.11
CA LYS A 2 -28.09 19.96 -0.29
C LYS A 2 -27.31 20.17 -1.60
N LYS A 3 -27.77 21.06 -2.50
CA LYS A 3 -27.07 21.35 -3.76
C LYS A 3 -25.60 21.75 -3.54
N THR A 4 -25.31 22.49 -2.47
CA THR A 4 -23.94 22.93 -2.12
C THR A 4 -22.97 21.78 -1.88
N ILE A 5 -23.38 20.73 -1.16
CA ILE A 5 -22.47 19.61 -0.86
C ILE A 5 -22.20 18.75 -2.10
N VAL A 6 -23.13 18.70 -3.06
CA VAL A 6 -22.89 18.06 -4.37
C VAL A 6 -21.73 18.76 -5.08
N TRP A 7 -21.76 20.10 -5.16
CA TRP A 7 -20.70 20.88 -5.81
C TRP A 7 -19.36 20.78 -5.09
N ILE A 8 -19.37 20.80 -3.74
CA ILE A 8 -18.14 20.57 -2.95
C ILE A 8 -17.56 19.19 -3.27
N ALA A 9 -18.40 18.15 -3.29
CA ALA A 9 -17.96 16.80 -3.58
C ALA A 9 -17.37 16.68 -4.99
N ILE A 10 -18.03 17.23 -6.01
CA ILE A 10 -17.54 17.21 -7.40
C ILE A 10 -16.21 17.97 -7.51
N GLY A 11 -16.15 19.21 -7.02
CA GLY A 11 -14.95 20.04 -7.09
C GLY A 11 -13.77 19.42 -6.35
N ALA A 12 -14.01 18.89 -5.14
CA ALA A 12 -12.97 18.24 -4.35
C ALA A 12 -12.47 16.93 -5.00
N THR A 13 -13.36 16.15 -5.60
CA THR A 13 -12.99 14.92 -6.32
C THR A 13 -12.10 15.26 -7.51
N LEU A 14 -12.49 16.26 -8.31
CA LEU A 14 -11.70 16.69 -9.47
C LEU A 14 -10.33 17.25 -9.05
N LEU A 15 -10.28 18.11 -8.03
CA LEU A 15 -9.02 18.63 -7.51
C LEU A 15 -8.13 17.53 -6.94
N SER A 16 -8.71 16.58 -6.20
CA SER A 16 -7.97 15.43 -5.68
C SER A 16 -7.33 14.63 -6.82
N PHE A 17 -8.09 14.35 -7.88
CA PHE A 17 -7.57 13.69 -9.09
C PHE A 17 -6.42 14.48 -9.71
N ILE A 18 -6.61 15.78 -9.99
CA ILE A 18 -5.60 16.62 -10.65
C ILE A 18 -4.32 16.70 -9.83
N CYS A 19 -4.41 16.92 -8.51
CA CYS A 19 -3.25 17.00 -7.63
C CYS A 19 -2.43 15.71 -7.66
N ARG A 20 -3.07 14.53 -7.54
CA ARG A 20 -2.35 13.25 -7.63
C ARG A 20 -1.79 13.02 -9.02
N PHE A 21 -2.56 13.30 -10.07
CA PHE A 21 -2.10 13.06 -11.43
C PHE A 21 -0.85 13.89 -11.75
N ILE A 22 -0.82 15.16 -11.36
CA ILE A 22 0.38 16.00 -11.48
C ILE A 22 1.54 15.43 -10.66
N ALA A 23 1.29 15.03 -9.40
CA ALA A 23 2.33 14.45 -8.54
C ALA A 23 2.95 13.18 -9.13
N LEU A 24 2.13 12.28 -9.65
CA LEU A 24 2.56 11.01 -10.22
C LEU A 24 3.26 11.20 -11.58
N ASN A 25 2.87 12.23 -12.34
CA ASN A 25 3.45 12.50 -13.65
C ASN A 25 4.78 13.27 -13.64
N GLN A 26 5.42 13.43 -12.47
CA GLN A 26 6.77 14.00 -12.33
C GLN A 26 7.87 13.12 -12.94
N THR A 27 7.56 11.88 -13.31
CA THR A 27 8.50 10.91 -13.90
C THR A 27 7.86 10.16 -15.06
N SER A 28 8.65 9.65 -16.01
CA SER A 28 8.16 8.80 -17.11
C SER A 28 7.94 7.34 -16.71
N PHE A 29 8.33 6.94 -15.50
CA PHE A 29 8.15 5.57 -15.00
C PHE A 29 6.82 5.41 -14.27
N ALA A 30 6.37 4.16 -14.10
CA ALA A 30 5.29 3.85 -13.16
C ALA A 30 5.76 4.10 -11.73
N ASN A 31 4.87 4.67 -10.91
CA ASN A 31 5.19 5.09 -9.55
C ASN A 31 5.12 3.93 -8.56
N GLY A 32 5.97 3.97 -7.54
CA GLY A 32 5.98 3.02 -6.43
C GLY A 32 6.53 1.62 -6.72
N TRP A 33 6.66 0.81 -5.66
CA TRP A 33 7.39 -0.47 -5.68
C TRP A 33 6.68 -1.61 -6.40
N ASP A 34 5.34 -1.60 -6.44
CA ASP A 34 4.52 -2.71 -6.96
C ASP A 34 3.88 -2.40 -8.34
N SER A 35 4.09 -1.20 -8.90
CA SER A 35 3.35 -0.83 -10.12
C SER A 35 3.77 -1.64 -11.33
N TYR A 36 5.06 -1.93 -11.51
CA TYR A 36 5.49 -2.77 -12.64
C TYR A 36 4.99 -4.21 -12.51
N PHE A 37 4.84 -4.75 -11.29
CA PHE A 37 4.12 -6.01 -11.10
C PHE A 37 2.73 -5.95 -11.74
N TYR A 38 1.96 -4.88 -11.48
CA TYR A 38 0.62 -4.74 -12.07
C TYR A 38 0.66 -4.59 -13.60
N LEU A 39 1.64 -3.84 -14.11
CA LEU A 39 1.78 -3.65 -15.56
C LEU A 39 2.14 -4.95 -16.28
N VAL A 40 3.01 -5.78 -15.69
CA VAL A 40 3.35 -7.11 -16.23
C VAL A 40 2.10 -7.97 -16.35
N GLN A 41 1.23 -7.99 -15.33
CA GLN A 41 -0.01 -8.77 -15.38
C GLN A 41 -0.92 -8.32 -16.52
N VAL A 42 -1.16 -7.01 -16.64
CA VAL A 42 -2.06 -6.48 -17.66
C VAL A 42 -1.49 -6.66 -19.07
N LYS A 43 -0.18 -6.40 -19.25
CA LYS A 43 0.52 -6.63 -20.52
C LYS A 43 0.43 -8.10 -20.94
N SER A 44 0.69 -9.03 -20.01
CA SER A 44 0.61 -10.47 -20.27
C SER A 44 -0.79 -10.91 -20.67
N ILE A 45 -1.85 -10.36 -20.07
CA ILE A 45 -3.24 -10.65 -20.48
C ILE A 45 -3.48 -10.20 -21.92
N PHE A 46 -3.04 -8.99 -22.30
CA PHE A 46 -3.23 -8.49 -23.66
C PHE A 46 -2.40 -9.27 -24.70
N GLU A 47 -1.18 -9.68 -24.35
CA GLU A 47 -0.28 -10.35 -25.29
C GLU A 47 -0.54 -11.86 -25.40
N THR A 48 -0.96 -12.52 -24.31
CA THR A 48 -1.03 -14.00 -24.22
C THR A 48 -2.42 -14.53 -23.86
N GLY A 49 -3.35 -13.66 -23.45
CA GLY A 49 -4.68 -14.04 -22.96
C GLY A 49 -4.68 -14.56 -21.52
N ARG A 50 -3.55 -14.54 -20.81
CA ARG A 50 -3.41 -15.02 -19.41
C ARG A 50 -2.59 -14.04 -18.57
N MET A 51 -2.79 -14.08 -17.26
CA MET A 51 -1.93 -13.36 -16.32
C MET A 51 -0.56 -14.02 -16.23
N HIS A 52 0.49 -13.22 -16.04
CA HIS A 52 1.84 -13.73 -15.80
C HIS A 52 1.94 -14.46 -14.45
N SER A 53 1.23 -13.97 -13.44
CA SER A 53 0.99 -14.65 -12.17
C SER A 53 -0.48 -14.51 -11.83
N GLU A 54 -1.19 -15.64 -11.80
CA GLU A 54 -2.63 -15.66 -11.57
C GLU A 54 -2.95 -15.08 -10.18
N GLU A 55 -3.52 -13.87 -10.14
CA GLU A 55 -4.08 -13.28 -8.93
C GLU A 55 -5.29 -12.44 -9.32
N TRP A 56 -6.49 -12.84 -8.93
CA TRP A 56 -7.70 -12.11 -9.31
C TRP A 56 -7.99 -10.97 -8.33
N THR A 57 -8.00 -9.74 -8.85
CA THR A 57 -8.30 -8.53 -8.08
C THR A 57 -9.07 -7.55 -8.96
N LEU A 58 -9.92 -6.71 -8.37
CA LEU A 58 -10.65 -5.65 -9.07
C LEU A 58 -9.73 -4.56 -9.64
N PHE A 59 -8.47 -4.51 -9.21
CA PHE A 59 -7.50 -3.55 -9.73
C PHE A 59 -7.16 -3.82 -11.20
N TYR A 60 -7.02 -5.09 -11.60
CA TYR A 60 -6.63 -5.43 -12.98
C TYR A 60 -7.69 -5.06 -14.02
N PRO A 61 -8.99 -5.38 -13.85
CA PRO A 61 -10.02 -4.92 -14.79
C PRO A 61 -10.08 -3.39 -14.93
N LEU A 62 -9.89 -2.65 -13.83
CA LEU A 62 -9.83 -1.18 -13.87
C LEU A 62 -8.63 -0.70 -14.69
N LEU A 63 -7.45 -1.28 -14.44
CA LEU A 63 -6.24 -0.94 -15.17
C LEU A 63 -6.34 -1.30 -16.65
N MET A 64 -6.80 -2.50 -16.98
CA MET A 64 -7.04 -2.96 -18.35
C MET A 64 -7.96 -2.00 -19.11
N PHE A 65 -9.08 -1.59 -18.51
CA PHE A 65 -10.03 -0.69 -19.16
C PHE A 65 -9.39 0.65 -19.55
N ILE A 66 -8.57 1.24 -18.68
CA ILE A 66 -7.86 2.49 -18.98
C ILE A 66 -6.72 2.25 -19.97
N SER A 67 -6.04 1.12 -19.90
CA SER A 67 -4.98 0.71 -20.83
C SER A 67 -5.47 0.45 -22.26
N LEU A 68 -6.77 0.35 -22.50
CA LEU A 68 -7.32 0.34 -23.87
C LEU A 68 -7.15 1.67 -24.60
N ILE A 69 -6.96 2.76 -23.85
CA ILE A 69 -6.93 4.14 -24.38
C ILE A 69 -5.55 4.77 -24.19
N PHE A 70 -4.85 4.44 -23.11
CA PHE A 70 -3.57 5.03 -22.72
C PHE A 70 -2.48 3.96 -22.61
N ASP A 71 -1.21 4.36 -22.67
CA ASP A 71 -0.10 3.44 -22.36
C ASP A 71 -0.19 2.95 -20.91
N TYR A 72 0.42 1.79 -20.64
CA TYR A 72 0.35 1.12 -19.34
C TYR A 72 0.79 2.01 -18.16
N VAL A 73 1.81 2.85 -18.35
CA VAL A 73 2.36 3.71 -17.30
C VAL A 73 1.42 4.87 -17.00
N ILE A 74 0.88 5.54 -18.02
CA ILE A 74 -0.14 6.58 -17.82
C ILE A 74 -1.42 5.97 -17.24
N ALA A 75 -1.83 4.78 -17.70
CA ALA A 75 -3.02 4.11 -17.22
C ALA A 75 -2.98 3.85 -15.71
N VAL A 76 -1.86 3.33 -15.18
CA VAL A 76 -1.74 3.12 -13.72
C VAL A 76 -1.77 4.43 -12.95
N LYS A 77 -1.17 5.51 -13.46
CA LYS A 77 -1.23 6.84 -12.82
C LYS A 77 -2.65 7.41 -12.78
N ILE A 78 -3.40 7.25 -13.88
CA ILE A 78 -4.81 7.65 -13.96
C ILE A 78 -5.63 6.84 -12.95
N VAL A 79 -5.49 5.52 -12.92
CA VAL A 79 -6.21 4.65 -11.98
C VAL A 79 -5.89 5.02 -10.53
N SER A 80 -4.61 5.15 -10.17
CA SER A 80 -4.20 5.57 -8.81
C SER A 80 -4.80 6.93 -8.42
N SER A 81 -4.81 7.89 -9.34
CA SER A 81 -5.38 9.22 -9.11
C SER A 81 -6.91 9.19 -8.98
N LEU A 82 -7.59 8.36 -9.79
CA LEU A 82 -9.04 8.13 -9.68
C LEU A 82 -9.39 7.49 -8.34
N LEU A 83 -8.63 6.50 -7.89
CA LEU A 83 -8.86 5.85 -6.60
C LEU A 83 -8.68 6.82 -5.43
N ALA A 84 -7.71 7.73 -5.49
CA ALA A 84 -7.57 8.79 -4.48
C ALA A 84 -8.76 9.76 -4.51
N ALA A 85 -9.21 10.14 -5.70
CA ALA A 85 -10.35 11.03 -5.88
C ALA A 85 -11.67 10.40 -5.38
N THR A 86 -11.92 9.12 -5.69
CA THR A 86 -13.10 8.40 -5.22
C THR A 86 -13.06 8.17 -3.71
N LEU A 87 -11.87 8.07 -3.11
CA LEU A 87 -11.72 7.99 -1.66
C LEU A 87 -12.10 9.35 -1.04
N THR A 88 -11.58 10.46 -1.58
CA THR A 88 -11.96 11.82 -1.16
C THR A 88 -13.48 11.99 -1.20
N LEU A 89 -14.14 11.56 -2.28
CA LEU A 89 -15.61 11.56 -2.39
C LEU A 89 -16.26 10.74 -1.28
N GLY A 90 -15.80 9.51 -1.04
CA GLY A 90 -16.31 8.63 0.00
C GLY A 90 -16.21 9.26 1.40
N LEU A 91 -15.08 9.87 1.72
CA LEU A 91 -14.84 10.56 3.00
C LEU A 91 -15.80 11.76 3.19
N ILE A 92 -15.99 12.57 2.16
CA ILE A 92 -16.93 13.71 2.17
C ILE A 92 -18.36 13.24 2.43
N LEU A 93 -18.80 12.22 1.67
CA LEU A 93 -20.15 11.69 1.77
C LEU A 93 -20.39 11.05 3.14
N LEU A 94 -19.41 10.31 3.67
CA LEU A 94 -19.48 9.70 5.01
C LEU A 94 -19.55 10.77 6.10
N ALA A 95 -18.66 11.76 6.06
CA ALA A 95 -18.67 12.86 7.01
C ALA A 95 -20.00 13.63 7.01
N TYR A 96 -20.49 14.01 5.83
CA TYR A 96 -21.76 14.72 5.71
C TYR A 96 -22.95 13.84 6.12
N SER A 97 -22.98 12.57 5.74
CA SER A 97 -24.05 11.65 6.13
C SER A 97 -24.12 11.47 7.64
N LYS A 98 -22.98 11.47 8.33
CA LYS A 98 -22.93 11.24 9.78
C LYS A 98 -23.22 12.50 10.59
N THR A 99 -22.82 13.67 10.09
CA THR A 99 -22.82 14.92 10.87
C THR A 99 -23.78 15.98 10.36
N ASN A 100 -24.27 15.86 9.13
CA ASN A 100 -24.98 16.90 8.37
C ASN A 100 -24.25 18.26 8.32
N SER A 101 -22.94 18.27 8.59
CA SER A 101 -22.11 19.48 8.63
C SER A 101 -21.36 19.68 7.32
N ILE A 102 -21.72 20.75 6.60
CA ILE A 102 -21.03 21.13 5.36
C ILE A 102 -19.58 21.56 5.66
N TYR A 103 -19.36 22.25 6.78
CA TYR A 103 -18.01 22.73 7.15
C TYR A 103 -17.06 21.58 7.44
N LEU A 104 -17.52 20.54 8.16
CA LEU A 104 -16.69 19.36 8.40
C LEU A 104 -16.41 18.61 7.09
N ALA A 105 -17.41 18.46 6.25
CA ALA A 105 -17.24 17.80 4.95
C ALA A 105 -16.25 18.56 4.05
N LEU A 106 -16.30 19.90 4.06
CA LEU A 106 -15.31 20.74 3.37
C LEU A 106 -13.91 20.59 3.96
N PHE A 107 -13.77 20.58 5.29
CA PHE A 107 -12.49 20.39 5.95
C PHE A 107 -11.85 19.04 5.58
N ILE A 108 -12.62 17.95 5.68
CA ILE A 108 -12.17 16.61 5.28
C ILE A 108 -11.83 16.57 3.79
N ALA A 109 -12.61 17.25 2.93
CA ALA A 109 -12.30 17.38 1.51
C ALA A 109 -10.92 18.03 1.30
N THR A 110 -10.71 19.21 1.87
CA THR A 110 -9.46 19.96 1.71
C THR A 110 -8.28 19.25 2.34
N TRP A 111 -8.48 18.56 3.47
CA TRP A 111 -7.47 17.73 4.10
C TRP A 111 -7.05 16.59 3.17
N SER A 112 -8.02 15.84 2.63
CA SER A 112 -7.75 14.75 1.70
C SER A 112 -7.03 15.25 0.44
N ILE A 113 -7.45 16.39 -0.13
CA ILE A 113 -6.77 16.98 -1.30
C ILE A 113 -5.31 17.30 -0.96
N ALA A 114 -5.06 17.94 0.18
CA ALA A 114 -3.75 18.45 0.61
C ALA A 114 -2.91 17.43 1.40
N SER A 115 -3.21 16.14 1.34
CA SER A 115 -2.54 15.10 2.12
C SER A 115 -1.32 14.52 1.36
N PRO A 116 -0.07 14.80 1.81
CA PRO A 116 1.12 14.07 1.39
C PRO A 116 0.97 12.56 1.55
N GLU A 117 0.44 12.13 2.69
CA GLU A 117 0.27 10.71 3.00
C GLU A 117 -0.61 9.98 1.97
N LEU A 118 -1.76 10.56 1.59
CA LEU A 118 -2.62 9.99 0.55
C LEU A 118 -1.96 10.03 -0.83
N THR A 119 -1.12 11.01 -1.12
CA THR A 119 -0.38 11.08 -2.39
C THR A 119 0.67 9.98 -2.47
N TYR A 120 1.48 9.81 -1.41
CA TYR A 120 2.44 8.71 -1.29
C TYR A 120 1.74 7.35 -1.35
N PHE A 121 0.64 7.19 -0.60
CA PHE A 121 -0.11 5.92 -0.59
C PHE A 121 -0.71 5.57 -1.96
N ALA A 122 -1.21 6.54 -2.70
CA ALA A 122 -1.73 6.34 -4.06
C ALA A 122 -0.63 5.93 -5.05
N ALA A 123 0.60 6.42 -4.86
CA ALA A 123 1.76 6.01 -5.65
C ALA A 123 2.19 4.57 -5.31
N GLN A 124 2.31 4.26 -4.02
CA GLN A 124 2.94 3.03 -3.57
C GLN A 124 2.00 1.81 -3.55
N TRP A 125 0.73 2.00 -3.16
CA TRP A 125 -0.22 0.89 -2.96
C TRP A 125 -1.62 1.18 -3.50
N PRO A 126 -1.77 1.40 -4.82
CA PRO A 126 -3.08 1.71 -5.40
C PRO A 126 -4.10 0.57 -5.25
N LYS A 127 -3.66 -0.70 -5.25
CA LYS A 127 -4.52 -1.85 -4.92
C LYS A 127 -5.07 -1.78 -3.48
N ASN A 128 -4.24 -1.38 -2.50
CA ASN A 128 -4.71 -1.18 -1.12
C ASN A 128 -5.67 0.02 -1.04
N LEU A 129 -5.41 1.08 -1.80
CA LEU A 129 -6.29 2.25 -1.88
C LEU A 129 -7.67 1.91 -2.44
N LEU A 130 -7.75 1.01 -3.43
CA LEU A 130 -9.04 0.44 -3.87
C LEU A 130 -9.75 -0.28 -2.71
N GLY A 131 -9.02 -1.07 -1.93
CA GLY A 131 -9.54 -1.68 -0.71
C GLY A 131 -10.11 -0.67 0.29
N LEU A 132 -9.40 0.43 0.55
CA LEU A 132 -9.85 1.51 1.44
C LEU A 132 -11.06 2.26 0.91
N ASN A 133 -11.15 2.47 -0.42
CA ASN A 133 -12.35 3.00 -1.06
C ASN A 133 -13.57 2.14 -0.68
N LEU A 134 -13.47 0.82 -0.91
CA LEU A 134 -14.56 -0.11 -0.66
C LEU A 134 -14.97 -0.12 0.82
N LEU A 135 -14.00 -0.07 1.75
CA LEU A 135 -14.23 0.07 3.18
C LEU A 135 -15.00 1.36 3.53
N VAL A 136 -14.58 2.52 3.01
CA VAL A 136 -15.23 3.80 3.30
C VAL A 136 -16.66 3.84 2.76
N TYR A 137 -16.91 3.34 1.54
CA TYR A 137 -18.26 3.23 1.01
C TYR A 137 -19.12 2.23 1.80
N MET A 138 -18.56 1.10 2.23
CA MET A 138 -19.24 0.17 3.12
C MET A 138 -19.69 0.87 4.42
N LEU A 139 -18.80 1.62 5.07
CA LEU A 139 -19.11 2.39 6.28
C LEU A 139 -20.19 3.46 6.02
N LEU A 140 -20.14 4.15 4.87
CA LEU A 140 -21.19 5.07 4.44
C LEU A 140 -22.57 4.38 4.36
N PHE A 141 -22.65 3.20 3.77
CA PHE A 141 -23.92 2.49 3.66
C PHE A 141 -24.38 1.91 5.01
N LEU A 142 -23.47 1.46 5.87
CA LEU A 142 -23.79 1.04 7.23
C LEU A 142 -24.37 2.19 8.07
N THR A 143 -23.80 3.40 7.99
CA THR A 143 -24.32 4.58 8.72
C THR A 143 -25.72 4.99 8.24
N LYS A 144 -26.07 4.69 6.99
CA LYS A 144 -27.42 4.90 6.41
C LYS A 144 -28.36 3.73 6.60
N ASN A 145 -27.95 2.67 7.31
CA ASN A 145 -28.69 1.42 7.48
C ASN A 145 -29.06 0.72 6.15
N GLN A 146 -28.26 0.92 5.11
CA GLN A 146 -28.46 0.36 3.76
C GLN A 146 -27.65 -0.94 3.59
N TRP A 147 -28.05 -1.99 4.29
CA TRP A 147 -27.31 -3.26 4.39
C TRP A 147 -27.02 -3.96 3.06
N LYS A 148 -27.94 -3.87 2.08
CA LYS A 148 -27.71 -4.45 0.73
C LYS A 148 -26.44 -3.87 0.09
N TRP A 149 -26.26 -2.55 0.16
CA TRP A 149 -25.10 -1.87 -0.39
C TRP A 149 -23.86 -2.11 0.46
N ALA A 150 -23.98 -2.07 1.79
CA ALA A 150 -22.87 -2.41 2.69
C ALA A 150 -22.33 -3.82 2.41
N LEU A 151 -23.22 -4.82 2.25
CA LEU A 151 -22.84 -6.19 1.92
C LEU A 151 -22.18 -6.30 0.54
N LEU A 152 -22.68 -5.58 -0.47
CA LEU A 152 -22.03 -5.52 -1.78
C LEU A 152 -20.59 -5.01 -1.66
N PHE A 153 -20.37 -3.89 -0.96
CA PHE A 153 -19.02 -3.35 -0.77
C PHE A 153 -18.13 -4.25 0.10
N LEU A 154 -18.69 -4.97 1.07
CA LEU A 154 -17.96 -6.00 1.82
C LEU A 154 -17.49 -7.11 0.88
N ILE A 155 -18.37 -7.66 0.03
CA ILE A 155 -18.01 -8.71 -0.94
C ILE A 155 -16.94 -8.20 -1.90
N LEU A 156 -17.11 -7.01 -2.47
CA LEU A 156 -16.11 -6.40 -3.34
C LEU A 156 -14.77 -6.19 -2.63
N SER A 157 -14.76 -5.95 -1.31
CA SER A 157 -13.51 -5.71 -0.57
C SER A 157 -12.58 -6.93 -0.55
N PHE A 158 -13.12 -8.16 -0.60
CA PHE A 158 -12.34 -9.39 -0.78
C PHE A 158 -11.62 -9.46 -2.13
N PHE A 159 -12.20 -8.85 -3.16
CA PHE A 159 -11.58 -8.72 -4.48
C PHE A 159 -10.75 -7.44 -4.64
N GLY A 160 -10.78 -6.52 -3.66
CA GLY A 160 -9.96 -5.31 -3.66
C GLY A 160 -8.56 -5.58 -3.12
N HIS A 161 -8.46 -5.79 -1.81
CA HIS A 161 -7.20 -6.13 -1.15
C HIS A 161 -7.44 -6.90 0.15
N ARG A 162 -6.62 -7.94 0.41
CA ARG A 162 -6.80 -8.89 1.53
C ARG A 162 -6.88 -8.18 2.90
N LEU A 163 -5.97 -7.25 3.17
CA LEU A 163 -5.94 -6.51 4.44
C LEU A 163 -7.23 -5.72 4.67
N THR A 164 -7.67 -4.95 3.68
CA THR A 164 -8.87 -4.11 3.80
C THR A 164 -10.14 -4.95 3.84
N ALA A 165 -10.14 -6.16 3.26
CA ALA A 165 -11.24 -7.10 3.41
C ALA A 165 -11.38 -7.56 4.87
N VAL A 166 -10.27 -7.90 5.54
CA VAL A 166 -10.25 -8.24 6.97
C VAL A 166 -10.73 -7.06 7.81
N ILE A 167 -10.23 -5.85 7.55
CA ILE A 167 -10.67 -4.63 8.26
C ILE A 167 -12.17 -4.38 8.06
N SER A 168 -12.68 -4.53 6.84
CA SER A 168 -14.11 -4.40 6.52
C SER A 168 -14.96 -5.43 7.26
N LEU A 169 -14.50 -6.69 7.31
CA LEU A 169 -15.19 -7.76 8.01
C LEU A 169 -15.24 -7.49 9.52
N VAL A 170 -14.12 -7.08 10.12
CA VAL A 170 -14.05 -6.67 11.53
C VAL A 170 -15.00 -5.50 11.81
N ALA A 171 -15.06 -4.51 10.90
CA ALA A 171 -15.96 -3.37 11.04
C ALA A 171 -17.43 -3.78 11.03
N VAL A 172 -17.85 -4.67 10.13
CA VAL A 172 -19.23 -5.19 10.02
C VAL A 172 -19.59 -6.04 11.24
N VAL A 173 -18.70 -6.94 11.67
CA VAL A 173 -18.90 -7.74 12.89
C VAL A 173 -19.04 -6.82 14.10
N GLY A 174 -18.14 -5.84 14.26
CA GLY A 174 -18.24 -4.84 15.31
C GLY A 174 -19.55 -4.06 15.26
N TRP A 175 -20.03 -3.71 14.06
CA TRP A 175 -21.30 -3.00 13.86
C TRP A 175 -22.52 -3.75 14.39
N TYR A 176 -22.49 -5.08 14.29
CA TYR A 176 -23.55 -5.97 14.78
C TYR A 176 -23.37 -6.34 16.26
N VAL A 177 -22.14 -6.62 16.70
CA VAL A 177 -21.85 -7.13 18.05
C VAL A 177 -21.93 -6.03 19.11
N ILE A 178 -21.42 -4.83 18.86
CA ILE A 178 -21.34 -3.75 19.87
C ILE A 178 -22.71 -3.38 20.48
N PRO A 179 -23.80 -3.26 19.70
CA PRO A 179 -25.14 -3.04 20.26
C PRO A 179 -25.69 -4.22 21.08
N HIS A 180 -25.16 -5.42 20.88
CA HIS A 180 -25.69 -6.68 21.38
C HIS A 180 -24.63 -7.48 22.16
N LEU A 181 -23.78 -6.79 22.94
CA LEU A 181 -22.69 -7.39 23.73
C LEU A 181 -23.22 -8.44 24.73
N ASN A 182 -23.43 -9.64 24.22
CA ASN A 182 -23.83 -10.84 24.93
C ASN A 182 -22.93 -11.95 24.42
N VAL A 183 -22.47 -12.81 25.33
CA VAL A 183 -21.60 -13.96 25.04
C VAL A 183 -22.11 -14.80 23.87
N LYS A 184 -23.43 -15.00 23.74
CA LYS A 184 -24.02 -15.74 22.61
C LYS A 184 -23.77 -15.06 21.26
N VAL A 185 -23.94 -13.75 21.19
CA VAL A 185 -23.75 -12.98 19.95
C VAL A 185 -22.27 -12.94 19.57
N ILE A 186 -21.40 -12.79 20.57
CA ILE A 186 -19.94 -12.86 20.37
C ILE A 186 -19.57 -14.24 19.82
N LEU A 187 -20.02 -15.32 20.46
CA LEU A 187 -19.71 -16.69 20.03
C LEU A 187 -20.22 -16.98 18.60
N ILE A 188 -21.47 -16.63 18.28
CA ILE A 188 -22.04 -16.81 16.94
C ILE A 188 -21.26 -16.00 15.90
N SER A 189 -20.88 -14.76 16.23
CA SER A 189 -20.12 -13.91 15.31
C SER A 189 -18.70 -14.45 15.09
N THR A 190 -18.04 -14.96 16.14
CA THR A 190 -16.73 -15.61 16.03
C THR A 190 -16.82 -16.89 15.20
N LEU A 191 -17.83 -17.74 15.44
CA LEU A 191 -18.04 -18.96 14.64
C LEU A 191 -18.34 -18.64 13.17
N GLY A 192 -19.18 -17.63 12.91
CA GLY A 192 -19.48 -17.16 11.55
C GLY A 192 -18.24 -16.61 10.86
N LEU A 193 -17.40 -15.85 11.58
CA LEU A 193 -16.12 -15.37 11.07
C LEU A 193 -15.18 -16.52 10.70
N LEU A 194 -15.04 -17.51 11.58
CA LEU A 194 -14.22 -18.71 11.33
C LEU A 194 -14.73 -19.50 10.13
N LEU A 195 -16.06 -19.64 9.97
CA LEU A 195 -16.66 -20.31 8.82
C LEU A 195 -16.39 -19.55 7.51
N ILE A 196 -16.53 -18.22 7.51
CA ILE A 196 -16.20 -17.39 6.35
C ILE A 196 -14.72 -17.56 5.98
N LEU A 197 -13.81 -17.49 6.96
CA LEU A 197 -12.38 -17.70 6.73
C LEU A 197 -12.07 -19.11 6.20
N ALA A 198 -12.77 -20.13 6.69
CA ALA A 198 -12.65 -21.50 6.20
C ALA A 198 -13.11 -21.64 4.74
N VAL A 199 -14.23 -21.01 4.36
CA VAL A 199 -14.72 -21.01 2.96
C VAL A 199 -13.75 -20.26 2.05
N LEU A 200 -13.27 -19.08 2.49
CA LEU A 200 -12.33 -18.27 1.72
C LEU A 200 -10.98 -18.96 1.50
N HIS A 201 -10.54 -19.80 2.43
CA HIS A 201 -9.30 -20.55 2.30
C HIS A 201 -9.26 -21.47 1.06
N PHE A 202 -10.42 -21.92 0.57
CA PHE A 202 -10.51 -22.78 -0.62
C PHE A 202 -10.65 -21.99 -1.92
N ALA A 203 -10.87 -20.68 -1.86
CA ALA A 203 -10.96 -19.83 -3.04
C ALA A 203 -9.56 -19.28 -3.41
N PRO A 204 -9.06 -19.56 -4.63
CA PRO A 204 -7.77 -19.03 -5.10
C PRO A 204 -7.77 -17.49 -5.08
N GLY A 205 -6.60 -16.90 -4.79
CA GLY A 205 -6.42 -15.46 -4.63
C GLY A 205 -7.03 -14.79 -3.38
N LEU A 206 -7.93 -15.46 -2.64
CA LEU A 206 -8.57 -14.92 -1.43
C LEU A 206 -7.76 -15.20 -0.15
N LEU A 207 -8.34 -14.87 1.01
CA LEU A 207 -7.69 -15.05 2.32
C LEU A 207 -7.40 -16.52 2.60
N SER A 208 -6.16 -16.83 2.98
CA SER A 208 -5.72 -18.17 3.34
C SER A 208 -5.13 -18.21 4.75
N PHE A 209 -5.16 -19.36 5.43
CA PHE A 209 -4.45 -19.56 6.70
C PHE A 209 -2.94 -19.31 6.57
N TYR A 210 -2.35 -19.51 5.39
CA TYR A 210 -0.95 -19.15 5.14
C TYR A 210 -0.69 -17.64 5.22
N ASP A 211 -1.71 -16.78 5.03
CA ASP A 211 -1.53 -15.34 5.21
C ASP A 211 -1.23 -14.95 6.67
N ILE A 212 -1.46 -15.85 7.65
CA ILE A 212 -1.03 -15.65 9.05
C ILE A 212 0.50 -15.54 9.13
N GLU A 213 1.24 -16.20 8.24
CA GLU A 213 2.70 -16.09 8.19
C GLU A 213 3.17 -14.65 7.91
N ARG A 214 2.33 -13.81 7.27
CA ARG A 214 2.62 -12.38 7.06
C ARG A 214 2.60 -11.56 8.36
N LEU A 215 2.02 -12.12 9.42
CA LEU A 215 1.99 -11.53 10.75
C LEU A 215 3.15 -12.04 11.63
N ASN A 216 3.97 -12.96 11.12
CA ASN A 216 5.20 -13.37 11.81
C ASN A 216 6.09 -12.13 11.96
N ALA A 217 6.56 -11.89 13.19
CA ALA A 217 7.31 -10.70 13.56
C ALA A 217 6.56 -9.35 13.41
N LEU A 218 5.21 -9.35 13.35
CA LEU A 218 4.41 -8.12 13.39
C LEU A 218 4.62 -7.34 14.68
N PHE A 219 4.77 -8.02 15.81
CA PHE A 219 4.96 -7.36 17.11
C PHE A 219 6.45 -7.21 17.42
N GLY A 220 6.86 -5.97 17.66
CA GLY A 220 8.16 -5.60 18.18
C GLY A 220 8.23 -5.73 19.70
N LYS A 221 9.44 -5.60 20.24
CA LYS A 221 9.69 -5.60 21.70
C LYS A 221 9.53 -4.21 22.31
N ASP A 222 9.73 -3.17 21.50
CA ASP A 222 9.77 -1.79 21.96
C ASP A 222 8.45 -1.08 21.70
N ILE A 223 8.08 -0.18 22.62
CA ILE A 223 6.98 0.75 22.42
C ILE A 223 7.51 1.93 21.63
N ILE A 224 6.93 2.15 20.46
CA ILE A 224 7.33 3.18 19.50
C ILE A 224 6.23 4.22 19.33
N LEU A 225 6.62 5.39 18.82
CA LEU A 225 5.68 6.39 18.35
C LEU A 225 5.54 6.24 16.82
N PRO A 226 4.37 5.84 16.29
CA PRO A 226 4.21 5.56 14.86
C PRO A 226 4.74 6.64 13.91
N PRO A 227 4.50 7.96 14.15
CA PRO A 227 5.09 9.00 13.30
C PRO A 227 6.62 9.01 13.28
N ASN A 228 7.26 8.80 14.44
CA ASN A 228 8.72 8.81 14.55
C ASN A 228 9.32 7.61 13.85
N GLU A 229 8.73 6.43 14.03
CA GLU A 229 9.19 5.21 13.39
C GLU A 229 9.04 5.26 11.87
N PHE A 230 7.94 5.85 11.38
CA PHE A 230 7.79 6.09 9.95
C PHE A 230 8.88 7.02 9.40
N ILE A 231 9.16 8.14 10.09
CA ILE A 231 10.17 9.11 9.66
C ILE A 231 11.57 8.52 9.72
N SER A 232 11.89 7.72 10.74
CA SER A 232 13.21 7.09 10.88
C SER A 232 13.47 6.08 9.77
N ILE A 233 12.47 5.26 9.42
CA ILE A 233 12.58 4.23 8.39
C ILE A 233 12.67 4.83 6.99
N LEU A 234 11.84 5.83 6.68
CA LEU A 234 11.89 6.44 5.34
C LEU A 234 13.16 7.29 5.17
N GLY A 235 13.57 7.98 6.24
CA GLY A 235 14.67 8.94 6.27
C GLY A 235 14.15 10.36 6.49
N PHE A 236 14.74 11.08 7.44
CA PHE A 236 14.28 12.41 7.85
C PHE A 236 14.29 13.42 6.70
N GLU A 237 15.25 13.30 5.80
CA GLU A 237 15.43 14.10 4.59
C GLU A 237 14.38 13.79 3.51
N LYS A 238 13.76 12.61 3.54
CA LYS A 238 12.78 12.18 2.53
C LYS A 238 11.35 12.54 2.87
N VAL A 239 11.09 12.95 4.11
CA VAL A 239 9.75 13.37 4.57
C VAL A 239 9.72 14.90 4.66
N SER A 240 8.87 15.53 3.86
CA SER A 240 8.70 16.99 3.87
C SER A 240 8.16 17.49 5.20
N ILE A 241 8.38 18.78 5.52
CA ILE A 241 7.86 19.38 6.75
C ILE A 241 6.32 19.30 6.81
N VAL A 242 5.65 19.46 5.67
CA VAL A 242 4.18 19.38 5.58
C VAL A 242 3.70 17.97 5.93
N TRP A 243 4.40 16.94 5.43
CA TRP A 243 4.08 15.55 5.72
C TRP A 243 4.35 15.21 7.19
N LYS A 244 5.48 15.66 7.76
CA LYS A 244 5.75 15.51 9.22
C LYS A 244 4.64 16.12 10.07
N SER A 245 4.20 17.34 9.73
CA SER A 245 3.11 18.01 10.43
C SER A 245 1.80 17.24 10.32
N GLU A 246 1.48 16.71 9.14
CA GLU A 246 0.30 15.85 8.94
C GLU A 246 0.30 14.65 9.90
N LEU A 247 1.43 13.92 9.98
CA LEU A 247 1.56 12.73 10.82
C LEU A 247 1.45 13.05 12.33
N TRP A 248 2.00 14.17 12.78
CA TRP A 248 1.87 14.60 14.17
C TRP A 248 0.45 15.05 14.51
N ILE A 249 -0.25 15.72 13.59
CA ILE A 249 -1.67 16.05 13.77
C ILE A 249 -2.49 14.76 13.85
N TYR A 250 -2.21 13.78 13.00
CA TYR A 250 -2.85 12.46 13.05
C TYR A 250 -2.71 11.77 14.40
N PHE A 251 -1.49 11.75 14.95
CA PHE A 251 -1.25 11.21 16.28
C PHE A 251 -2.05 11.95 17.36
N ALA A 252 -2.04 13.28 17.34
CA ALA A 252 -2.81 14.10 18.28
C ALA A 252 -4.33 13.82 18.17
N VAL A 253 -4.86 13.69 16.95
CA VAL A 253 -6.28 13.41 16.70
C VAL A 253 -6.68 12.03 17.24
N ILE A 254 -5.84 11.00 17.10
CA ILE A 254 -6.08 9.68 17.70
C ILE A 254 -6.17 9.78 19.23
N VAL A 255 -5.21 10.45 19.87
CA VAL A 255 -5.15 10.59 21.33
C VAL A 255 -6.37 11.37 21.84
N ILE A 256 -6.66 12.53 21.24
CA ILE A 256 -7.78 13.39 21.63
C ILE A 256 -9.12 12.66 21.41
N SER A 257 -9.31 12.01 20.27
CA SER A 257 -10.54 11.25 20.00
C SER A 257 -10.74 10.08 20.98
N GLY A 258 -9.66 9.42 21.40
CA GLY A 258 -9.71 8.39 22.44
C GLY A 258 -10.23 8.93 23.77
N PHE A 259 -9.71 10.08 24.21
CA PHE A 259 -10.23 10.74 25.41
C PHE A 259 -11.73 11.07 25.28
N PHE A 260 -12.15 11.61 24.13
CA PHE A 260 -13.57 11.89 23.87
C PHE A 260 -14.45 10.64 23.89
N ILE A 261 -14.00 9.53 23.33
CA ILE A 261 -14.75 8.26 23.31
C ILE A 261 -14.84 7.68 24.72
N LEU A 262 -13.76 7.72 25.50
CA LEU A 262 -13.77 7.29 26.90
C LEU A 262 -14.80 8.11 27.70
N THR A 263 -14.79 9.45 27.57
CA THR A 263 -15.78 10.29 28.28
C THR A 263 -17.23 10.02 27.84
N LYS A 264 -17.48 9.79 26.54
CA LYS A 264 -18.81 9.38 26.03
C LYS A 264 -19.21 7.98 26.53
N ALA A 265 -18.25 7.06 26.64
CA ALA A 265 -18.49 5.70 27.10
C ALA A 265 -18.87 5.67 28.58
N PHE A 266 -18.19 6.46 29.42
CA PHE A 266 -18.59 6.66 30.82
C PHE A 266 -20.01 7.23 30.97
N LYS A 267 -20.44 8.07 30.02
CA LYS A 267 -21.80 8.63 29.96
C LYS A 267 -22.81 7.73 29.25
N ARG A 268 -22.42 6.53 28.80
CA ARG A 268 -23.22 5.59 28.00
C ARG A 268 -23.87 6.22 26.76
N SER A 269 -23.17 7.18 26.14
CA SER A 269 -23.66 7.95 24.98
C SER A 269 -22.78 7.79 23.73
N SER A 270 -21.90 6.78 23.70
CA SER A 270 -21.02 6.54 22.56
C SER A 270 -21.81 5.93 21.39
N ASP A 271 -21.66 6.52 20.22
CA ASP A 271 -22.17 5.94 18.98
C ASP A 271 -21.31 4.73 18.58
N LYS A 272 -21.94 3.66 18.09
CA LYS A 272 -21.22 2.47 17.62
C LYS A 272 -20.21 2.80 16.51
N PHE A 273 -20.50 3.77 15.64
CA PHE A 273 -19.57 4.23 14.62
C PHE A 273 -18.29 4.77 15.25
N ASP A 274 -18.41 5.61 16.28
CA ASP A 274 -17.28 6.23 16.97
C ASP A 274 -16.36 5.15 17.57
N ILE A 275 -16.95 4.14 18.23
CA ILE A 275 -16.21 3.03 18.84
C ILE A 275 -15.49 2.21 17.76
N ILE A 276 -16.18 1.84 16.68
CA ILE A 276 -15.61 0.98 15.63
C ILE A 276 -14.44 1.67 14.94
N ILE A 277 -14.62 2.92 14.49
CA ILE A 277 -13.56 3.64 13.80
C ILE A 277 -12.34 3.83 14.70
N TRP A 278 -12.55 4.16 15.97
CA TRP A 278 -11.44 4.33 16.89
C TRP A 278 -10.72 3.03 17.22
N MET A 279 -11.43 1.92 17.45
CA MET A 279 -10.79 0.61 17.66
C MET A 279 -10.01 0.16 16.42
N LEU A 280 -10.56 0.36 15.22
CA LEU A 280 -9.86 0.05 13.97
C LEU A 280 -8.59 0.88 13.85
N LEU A 281 -8.66 2.18 14.09
CA LEU A 281 -7.49 3.07 14.01
C LEU A 281 -6.46 2.78 15.09
N LEU A 282 -6.88 2.50 16.33
CA LEU A 282 -5.99 2.08 17.40
C LEU A 282 -5.26 0.78 17.05
N THR A 283 -5.97 -0.15 16.42
CA THR A 283 -5.37 -1.39 15.91
C THR A 283 -4.38 -1.08 14.80
N LEU A 284 -4.74 -0.27 13.80
CA LEU A 284 -3.86 0.02 12.66
C LEU A 284 -2.62 0.87 13.04
N TRP A 285 -2.71 1.67 14.10
CA TRP A 285 -1.63 2.54 14.59
C TRP A 285 -1.05 2.05 15.92
N PHE A 286 -1.11 0.75 16.19
CA PHE A 286 -0.70 0.21 17.47
C PHE A 286 0.81 0.42 17.71
N PRO A 287 1.23 0.92 18.89
CA PRO A 287 2.60 1.40 19.13
C PRO A 287 3.62 0.28 19.43
N ILE A 288 3.29 -0.99 19.16
CA ILE A 288 4.21 -2.12 19.35
C ILE A 288 4.44 -2.90 18.06
N TYR A 289 3.99 -2.37 16.91
CA TYR A 289 4.28 -3.03 15.66
C TYR A 289 5.75 -2.88 15.30
N ASN A 290 6.30 -3.93 14.70
CA ASN A 290 7.58 -3.89 14.02
C ASN A 290 7.36 -3.24 12.65
N TYR A 291 8.07 -2.15 12.40
CA TYR A 291 8.01 -1.45 11.13
C TYR A 291 9.18 -1.91 10.26
N SER A 292 8.88 -2.65 9.21
CA SER A 292 9.78 -2.89 8.09
C SER A 292 9.08 -2.46 6.81
N LEU A 293 9.83 -1.97 5.82
CA LEU A 293 9.26 -1.44 4.56
C LEU A 293 8.37 -2.46 3.82
N ASP A 294 8.64 -3.76 4.01
CA ASP A 294 7.91 -4.89 3.47
C ASP A 294 6.88 -5.50 4.44
N GLY A 295 6.93 -5.10 5.72
CA GLY A 295 6.18 -5.70 6.81
C GLY A 295 4.72 -5.27 6.89
N ALA A 296 3.93 -6.06 7.62
CA ALA A 296 2.51 -5.77 7.85
C ALA A 296 2.30 -4.50 8.70
N GLY A 297 3.17 -4.22 9.67
CA GLY A 297 3.08 -3.02 10.53
C GLY A 297 3.14 -1.72 9.72
N TYR A 298 4.03 -1.65 8.74
CA TYR A 298 4.15 -0.50 7.83
C TYR A 298 2.88 -0.31 6.97
N ARG A 299 2.29 -1.40 6.47
CA ARG A 299 1.01 -1.35 5.76
C ARG A 299 -0.13 -0.92 6.68
N PHE A 300 -0.16 -1.38 7.94
CA PHE A 300 -1.19 -1.02 8.90
C PHE A 300 -1.14 0.48 9.21
N PHE A 301 0.05 1.01 9.45
CA PHE A 301 0.29 2.45 9.62
C PHE A 301 -0.34 3.27 8.49
N HIS A 302 0.02 2.95 7.25
CA HIS A 302 -0.48 3.68 6.10
C HIS A 302 -2.01 3.59 5.97
N ASN A 303 -2.59 2.39 6.08
CA ASN A 303 -4.05 2.23 6.02
C ASN A 303 -4.75 3.01 7.13
N GLY A 304 -4.19 3.02 8.34
CA GLY A 304 -4.70 3.83 9.44
C GLY A 304 -4.59 5.32 9.15
N ALA A 305 -3.46 5.79 8.63
CA ALA A 305 -3.17 7.21 8.37
C ALA A 305 -4.23 7.83 7.45
N ILE A 306 -4.57 7.10 6.38
CA ILE A 306 -5.59 7.49 5.40
C ILE A 306 -7.00 7.56 6.01
N LEU A 307 -7.28 6.77 7.05
CA LEU A 307 -8.58 6.72 7.71
C LEU A 307 -8.70 7.70 8.90
N ILE A 308 -7.59 8.22 9.44
CA ILE A 308 -7.60 9.16 10.58
C ILE A 308 -8.47 10.40 10.37
N PRO A 309 -8.60 10.99 9.17
CA PRO A 309 -9.53 12.09 8.95
C PRO A 309 -10.98 11.80 9.37
N LEU A 310 -11.38 10.52 9.45
CA LEU A 310 -12.70 10.14 9.97
C LEU A 310 -12.87 10.43 11.46
N LEU A 311 -11.79 10.53 12.25
CA LEU A 311 -11.88 10.88 13.67
C LEU A 311 -12.35 12.32 13.90
N PHE A 312 -12.23 13.21 12.92
CA PHE A 312 -12.82 14.55 13.02
C PHE A 312 -14.36 14.51 13.09
N ILE A 313 -15.00 13.44 12.61
CA ILE A 313 -16.44 13.18 12.81
C ILE A 313 -16.74 13.00 14.30
N ILE A 314 -15.89 12.27 15.02
CA ILE A 314 -16.05 11.99 16.46
C ILE A 314 -15.86 13.26 17.29
N LEU A 315 -14.91 14.12 16.87
CA LEU A 315 -14.58 15.38 17.53
C LEU A 315 -15.55 16.52 17.21
N GLN A 316 -16.35 16.40 16.15
CA GLN A 316 -17.26 17.46 15.69
C GLN A 316 -18.17 18.04 16.79
N PRO A 317 -18.82 17.25 17.67
CA PRO A 317 -19.67 17.81 18.72
C PRO A 317 -18.91 18.72 19.68
N ALA A 318 -17.63 18.47 19.92
CA ALA A 318 -16.78 19.33 20.75
C ALA A 318 -16.47 20.65 20.04
N PHE A 319 -16.11 20.59 18.76
CA PHE A 319 -15.85 21.76 17.95
C PHE A 319 -17.09 22.65 17.82
N CYS A 320 -18.28 22.07 17.62
CA CYS A 320 -19.53 22.84 17.49
C CYS A 320 -19.89 23.66 18.74
N ARG A 321 -19.32 23.36 19.92
CA ARG A 321 -19.50 24.19 21.13
C ARG A 321 -18.75 25.51 21.08
N LEU A 322 -17.77 25.65 20.18
CA LEU A 322 -17.04 26.90 19.99
C LEU A 322 -17.89 27.89 19.19
N LYS A 323 -18.04 29.12 19.71
CA LYS A 323 -18.85 30.19 19.10
C LYS A 323 -18.54 30.44 17.62
N TYR A 324 -17.27 30.28 17.22
CA TYR A 324 -16.77 30.56 15.87
C TYR A 324 -16.27 29.32 15.12
N HIS A 325 -16.76 28.13 15.46
CA HIS A 325 -16.26 26.88 14.86
C HIS A 325 -16.33 26.85 13.33
N TYR A 326 -17.38 27.42 12.73
CA TYR A 326 -17.55 27.48 11.28
C TYR A 326 -16.49 28.38 10.62
N VAL A 327 -16.14 29.51 11.26
CA VAL A 327 -15.07 30.41 10.80
C VAL A 327 -13.74 29.69 10.87
N ILE A 328 -13.42 29.09 12.01
CA ILE A 328 -12.17 28.35 12.24
C ILE A 328 -12.03 27.22 11.21
N THR A 329 -13.06 26.40 11.04
CA THR A 329 -13.06 25.28 10.09
C THR A 329 -12.90 25.76 8.64
N SER A 330 -13.55 26.87 8.28
CA SER A 330 -13.43 27.45 6.94
C SER A 330 -12.03 28.02 6.68
N LEU A 331 -11.45 28.73 7.66
CA LEU A 331 -10.08 29.24 7.59
C LEU A 331 -9.06 28.12 7.42
N PHE A 332 -9.16 27.06 8.22
CA PHE A 332 -8.30 25.88 8.05
C PHE A 332 -8.49 25.22 6.68
N SER A 333 -9.72 25.14 6.18
CA SER A 333 -9.99 24.59 4.84
C SER A 333 -9.33 25.44 3.74
N ILE A 334 -9.34 26.77 3.86
CA ILE A 334 -8.66 27.68 2.93
C ILE A 334 -7.14 27.49 3.00
N ILE A 335 -6.57 27.38 4.21
CA ILE A 335 -5.14 27.12 4.39
C ILE A 335 -4.75 25.78 3.76
N LEU A 336 -5.51 24.72 4.01
CA LEU A 336 -5.27 23.39 3.42
C LEU A 336 -5.39 23.43 1.88
N LEU A 337 -6.37 24.14 1.34
CA LEU A 337 -6.48 24.32 -0.10
C LEU A 337 -5.27 25.08 -0.66
N GLY A 338 -4.77 26.11 0.04
CA GLY A 338 -3.53 26.77 -0.31
C GLY A 338 -2.32 25.84 -0.27
N LEU A 339 -2.20 25.02 0.78
CA LEU A 339 -1.13 24.02 0.92
C LEU A 339 -1.20 22.94 -0.17
N SER A 340 -2.40 22.63 -0.69
CA SER A 340 -2.55 21.60 -1.72
C SER A 340 -1.69 21.86 -2.97
N THR A 341 -1.45 23.14 -3.31
CA THR A 341 -0.60 23.56 -4.43
C THR A 341 0.89 23.29 -4.21
N ILE A 342 1.29 22.94 -2.99
CA ILE A 342 2.68 22.62 -2.63
C ILE A 342 2.80 21.14 -2.24
N THR A 343 1.73 20.54 -1.71
CA THR A 343 1.74 19.16 -1.19
C THR A 343 2.06 18.12 -2.26
N PHE A 344 1.79 18.39 -3.54
CA PHE A 344 2.16 17.47 -4.62
C PHE A 344 3.68 17.26 -4.72
N HIS A 345 4.49 18.25 -4.33
CA HIS A 345 5.95 18.14 -4.24
C HIS A 345 6.44 17.35 -3.01
N SER A 346 5.56 17.05 -2.06
CA SER A 346 5.94 16.21 -0.91
C SER A 346 6.19 14.76 -1.31
N TYR A 347 5.67 14.34 -2.47
CA TYR A 347 6.05 13.10 -3.12
C TYR A 347 7.05 13.40 -4.25
N ASN A 348 8.21 12.75 -4.20
CA ASN A 348 9.26 12.86 -5.18
C ASN A 348 9.64 11.46 -5.68
N PRO A 349 9.31 11.09 -6.93
CA PRO A 349 9.62 9.78 -7.49
C PRO A 349 11.10 9.40 -7.41
N GLU A 350 12.04 10.36 -7.53
CA GLU A 350 13.47 10.06 -7.48
C GLU A 350 13.94 9.60 -6.08
N ILE A 351 13.20 9.98 -5.04
CA ILE A 351 13.51 9.71 -3.63
C ILE A 351 12.68 8.53 -3.11
N HIS A 352 11.42 8.44 -3.53
CA HIS A 352 10.43 7.55 -2.95
C HIS A 352 10.19 6.27 -3.74
N ASP A 353 10.46 6.26 -5.04
CA ASP A 353 10.29 5.09 -5.88
C ASP A 353 11.61 4.31 -6.02
N PRO A 354 11.55 3.05 -6.49
CA PRO A 354 12.75 2.37 -6.96
C PRO A 354 13.52 3.22 -7.98
N PRO A 355 14.86 3.07 -8.06
CA PRO A 355 15.68 3.85 -8.98
C PRO A 355 15.51 3.37 -10.44
N TYR A 356 14.32 3.59 -11.02
CA TYR A 356 13.94 3.07 -12.33
C TYR A 356 14.83 3.57 -13.47
N ARG A 357 15.44 4.76 -13.34
CA ARG A 357 16.49 5.21 -14.28
C ARG A 357 17.69 4.26 -14.30
N LEU A 358 18.16 3.84 -13.12
CA LEU A 358 19.24 2.86 -13.01
C LEU A 358 18.78 1.50 -13.56
N PHE A 359 17.56 1.06 -13.25
CA PHE A 359 17.02 -0.21 -13.76
C PHE A 359 16.89 -0.21 -15.28
N SER A 360 16.48 0.91 -15.88
CA SER A 360 16.44 1.10 -17.33
C SER A 360 17.82 0.92 -17.96
N LEU A 361 18.85 1.58 -17.42
CA LEU A 361 20.23 1.45 -17.90
C LEU A 361 20.78 0.02 -17.74
N ILE A 362 20.46 -0.64 -16.63
CA ILE A 362 20.83 -2.04 -16.38
C ILE A 362 20.17 -2.95 -17.42
N THR A 363 18.87 -2.76 -17.66
CA THR A 363 18.06 -3.57 -18.57
C THR A 363 18.57 -3.44 -20.00
N GLN A 364 18.77 -2.22 -20.50
CA GLN A 364 19.30 -1.96 -21.84
C GLN A 364 20.67 -2.61 -22.07
N LYS A 365 21.57 -2.58 -21.07
CA LYS A 365 22.88 -3.24 -21.17
C LYS A 365 22.76 -4.76 -21.30
N ILE A 366 21.87 -5.38 -20.53
CA ILE A 366 21.62 -6.83 -20.62
C ILE A 366 21.01 -7.17 -21.98
N GLU A 367 20.00 -6.44 -22.44
CA GLU A 367 19.37 -6.68 -23.74
C GLU A 367 20.38 -6.57 -24.89
N SER A 368 21.28 -5.58 -24.84
CA SER A 368 22.34 -5.43 -25.85
C SER A 368 23.37 -6.57 -25.82
N HIS A 369 23.47 -7.29 -24.71
CA HIS A 369 24.37 -8.43 -24.56
C HIS A 369 23.76 -9.74 -25.07
N TRP A 370 22.43 -9.82 -25.21
CA TRP A 370 21.77 -11.09 -25.47
C TRP A 370 21.96 -11.65 -26.88
N CYS A 371 22.50 -10.93 -27.86
CA CYS A 371 22.69 -11.35 -29.25
C CYS A 371 21.56 -12.28 -29.75
N ASP A 372 21.71 -13.61 -29.60
CA ASP A 372 20.71 -14.65 -29.90
C ASP A 372 20.35 -15.60 -28.73
N ASN A 373 21.01 -15.53 -27.57
CA ASN A 373 20.83 -16.46 -26.45
C ASN A 373 20.20 -15.76 -25.24
N ARG A 374 18.87 -15.59 -25.31
CA ARG A 374 18.10 -15.07 -24.17
C ARG A 374 17.99 -16.16 -23.09
N PRO A 375 18.22 -15.82 -21.82
CA PRO A 375 18.05 -16.76 -20.73
C PRO A 375 16.58 -17.14 -20.59
N GLU A 376 16.33 -18.37 -20.14
CA GLU A 376 15.00 -18.81 -19.74
C GLU A 376 14.51 -18.03 -18.50
N LEU A 377 15.40 -17.78 -17.54
CA LEU A 377 15.03 -17.17 -16.26
C LEU A 377 16.16 -16.34 -15.66
N ILE A 378 15.79 -15.20 -15.08
CA ILE A 378 16.69 -14.33 -14.33
C ILE A 378 16.25 -14.20 -12.87
N ILE A 379 17.22 -14.32 -11.95
CA ILE A 379 17.02 -13.98 -10.55
C ILE A 379 17.46 -12.52 -10.34
N ALA A 380 16.54 -11.67 -9.89
CA ALA A 380 16.80 -10.26 -9.59
C ALA A 380 15.91 -9.79 -8.44
N HIS A 381 16.33 -8.79 -7.65
CA HIS A 381 15.48 -8.31 -6.55
C HIS A 381 14.16 -7.70 -7.07
N LYS A 382 13.12 -7.73 -6.22
CA LYS A 382 11.69 -7.53 -6.59
C LYS A 382 11.41 -6.49 -7.67
N SER A 383 11.59 -5.21 -7.38
CA SER A 383 11.21 -4.15 -8.34
C SER A 383 12.09 -4.10 -9.60
N LEU A 384 13.31 -4.64 -9.55
CA LEU A 384 14.14 -4.77 -10.76
C LEU A 384 13.64 -5.94 -11.61
N ALA A 385 13.30 -7.09 -10.99
CA ALA A 385 12.71 -8.22 -11.71
C ALA A 385 11.43 -7.81 -12.44
N GLU A 386 10.49 -7.16 -11.74
CA GLU A 386 9.22 -6.72 -12.34
C GLU A 386 9.41 -5.70 -13.47
N TYR A 387 10.29 -4.71 -13.27
CA TYR A 387 10.64 -3.75 -14.32
C TYR A 387 11.27 -4.45 -15.53
N PHE A 388 12.20 -5.36 -15.29
CA PHE A 388 12.93 -6.09 -16.30
C PHE A 388 11.99 -6.97 -17.15
N THR A 389 11.11 -7.75 -16.51
CA THR A 389 10.09 -8.55 -17.19
C THR A 389 9.17 -7.68 -18.03
N PHE A 390 8.73 -6.54 -17.49
CA PHE A 390 7.86 -5.62 -18.23
C PHE A 390 8.51 -5.06 -19.50
N GLN A 391 9.79 -4.71 -19.44
CA GLN A 391 10.51 -4.12 -20.59
C GLN A 391 10.89 -5.17 -21.63
N THR A 392 11.45 -6.30 -21.18
CA THR A 392 12.15 -7.26 -22.06
C THR A 392 11.29 -8.45 -22.49
N ASN A 393 10.16 -8.69 -21.80
CA ASN A 393 9.37 -9.92 -21.87
C ASN A 393 10.13 -11.21 -21.47
N ALA A 394 11.36 -11.11 -20.98
CA ALA A 394 12.08 -12.24 -20.40
C ALA A 394 11.65 -12.44 -18.94
N ASP A 395 11.55 -13.69 -18.50
CA ASP A 395 11.10 -13.98 -17.14
C ASP A 395 12.18 -13.64 -16.10
N ALA A 396 11.76 -12.94 -15.06
CA ALA A 396 12.62 -12.55 -13.96
C ALA A 396 11.85 -12.62 -12.64
N MET A 397 12.47 -13.19 -11.61
CA MET A 397 11.83 -13.38 -10.32
C MET A 397 12.73 -13.03 -9.13
N PRO A 398 12.14 -12.60 -8.00
CA PRO A 398 12.87 -12.25 -6.79
C PRO A 398 13.06 -13.40 -5.81
N TRP A 399 13.24 -14.61 -6.32
CA TRP A 399 13.38 -15.84 -5.52
C TRP A 399 14.36 -16.80 -6.21
N ILE A 400 14.79 -17.82 -5.48
CA ILE A 400 15.37 -19.03 -6.08
C ILE A 400 14.22 -19.87 -6.66
N PRO A 401 14.34 -20.43 -7.89
CA PRO A 401 13.28 -21.27 -8.44
C PRO A 401 13.03 -22.51 -7.58
N GLU A 402 11.77 -22.88 -7.42
CA GLU A 402 11.36 -24.13 -6.77
C GLU A 402 11.50 -25.34 -7.71
N TYR A 403 11.61 -25.10 -9.02
CA TYR A 403 11.76 -26.10 -10.07
C TYR A 403 13.19 -26.09 -10.65
N GLU A 404 13.56 -27.15 -11.35
CA GLU A 404 14.86 -27.21 -12.03
C GLU A 404 14.83 -26.36 -13.30
N VAL A 405 15.86 -25.52 -13.46
CA VAL A 405 16.13 -24.72 -14.66
C VAL A 405 17.50 -25.14 -15.17
N GLU A 406 17.66 -25.26 -16.49
CA GLU A 406 18.95 -25.62 -17.07
C GLU A 406 20.03 -24.62 -16.64
N LYS A 407 21.19 -25.14 -16.21
CA LYS A 407 22.26 -24.31 -15.59
C LYS A 407 22.78 -23.22 -16.52
N ASP A 408 22.73 -23.45 -17.82
CA ASP A 408 23.18 -22.49 -18.83
C ASP A 408 22.11 -21.47 -19.22
N GLN A 409 20.88 -21.63 -18.73
CA GLN A 409 19.72 -20.76 -18.98
C GLN A 409 19.28 -19.95 -17.75
N LEU A 410 19.85 -20.22 -16.57
CA LEU A 410 19.57 -19.49 -15.33
C LEU A 410 20.64 -18.45 -15.02
N PHE A 411 20.24 -17.19 -15.04
CA PHE A 411 21.12 -16.04 -14.77
C PHE A 411 20.68 -15.25 -13.54
N ARG A 412 21.54 -14.36 -13.08
CA ARG A 412 21.29 -13.46 -11.94
C ARG A 412 21.78 -12.06 -12.23
N ILE A 413 20.95 -11.08 -11.85
CA ILE A 413 21.38 -9.70 -11.66
C ILE A 413 21.71 -9.52 -10.17
N ALA A 414 23.00 -9.54 -9.84
CA ALA A 414 23.48 -9.50 -8.46
C ALA A 414 23.91 -8.09 -8.04
N TYR A 415 23.58 -7.71 -6.81
CA TYR A 415 24.10 -6.52 -6.15
C TYR A 415 25.38 -6.87 -5.38
N VAL A 416 26.52 -6.47 -5.93
CA VAL A 416 27.84 -6.68 -5.31
C VAL A 416 28.80 -5.56 -5.74
N PRO A 417 29.47 -4.89 -4.78
CA PRO A 417 30.54 -3.96 -5.11
C PRO A 417 31.66 -4.67 -5.87
N LEU A 418 32.12 -4.08 -6.99
CA LEU A 418 33.06 -4.74 -7.91
C LEU A 418 34.37 -5.18 -7.23
N ASN A 419 34.87 -4.38 -6.28
CA ASN A 419 36.06 -4.71 -5.50
C ASN A 419 35.89 -5.99 -4.66
N GLN A 420 34.70 -6.23 -4.11
CA GLN A 420 34.39 -7.45 -3.36
C GLN A 420 34.28 -8.65 -4.31
N LEU A 421 33.65 -8.47 -5.48
CA LEU A 421 33.58 -9.52 -6.49
C LEU A 421 34.99 -9.97 -6.90
N GLN A 422 35.85 -9.03 -7.30
CA GLN A 422 37.22 -9.32 -7.75
C GLN A 422 38.08 -9.98 -6.66
N LYS A 423 37.82 -9.67 -5.37
CA LYS A 423 38.55 -10.28 -4.26
C LYS A 423 38.28 -11.79 -4.12
N TYR A 424 37.05 -12.26 -4.37
CA TYR A 424 36.65 -13.67 -4.10
C TYR A 424 36.25 -14.47 -5.34
N TYR A 425 36.16 -13.82 -6.49
CA TYR A 425 35.81 -14.44 -7.75
C TYR A 425 36.84 -14.06 -8.83
N LEU A 426 37.73 -15.00 -9.14
CA LEU A 426 38.88 -14.81 -10.01
C LEU A 426 38.56 -14.95 -11.51
N LYS A 427 37.29 -15.17 -11.88
CA LYS A 427 36.88 -15.33 -13.28
C LYS A 427 36.22 -14.05 -13.79
N ASP A 428 36.57 -13.63 -15.01
CA ASP A 428 35.96 -12.49 -15.69
C ASP A 428 34.67 -12.84 -16.46
N ASN A 429 33.99 -13.93 -16.07
CA ASN A 429 32.75 -14.38 -16.71
C ASN A 429 31.52 -13.66 -16.13
N TYR A 430 31.52 -12.33 -16.15
CA TYR A 430 30.37 -11.51 -15.75
C TYR A 430 30.29 -10.24 -16.60
N LEU A 431 29.08 -9.73 -16.79
CA LEU A 431 28.83 -8.44 -17.41
C LEU A 431 28.65 -7.38 -16.31
N LYS A 432 29.47 -6.34 -16.33
CA LYS A 432 29.33 -5.19 -15.41
C LYS A 432 28.20 -4.28 -15.87
N LEU A 433 27.18 -4.12 -15.03
CA LEU A 433 26.00 -3.31 -15.34
C LEU A 433 26.12 -1.90 -14.76
N SER A 434 26.62 -1.78 -13.53
CA SER A 434 26.91 -0.51 -12.85
C SER A 434 28.06 -0.66 -11.84
N SER A 435 28.23 0.28 -10.92
CA SER A 435 29.23 0.17 -9.83
C SER A 435 28.97 -1.01 -8.91
N ASN A 436 27.69 -1.33 -8.65
CA ASN A 436 27.28 -2.33 -7.69
C ASN A 436 26.38 -3.43 -8.29
N TYR A 437 26.13 -3.42 -9.60
CA TYR A 437 25.33 -4.46 -10.27
C TYR A 437 26.14 -5.19 -11.33
N ILE A 438 26.01 -6.51 -11.32
CA ILE A 438 26.60 -7.41 -12.30
C ILE A 438 25.55 -8.40 -12.81
N TYR A 439 25.78 -8.92 -14.02
CA TYR A 439 24.98 -9.98 -14.63
C TYR A 439 25.88 -11.19 -14.88
N LEU A 440 25.48 -12.36 -14.37
CA LEU A 440 26.24 -13.61 -14.49
C LEU A 440 25.33 -14.83 -14.42
N LYS A 441 25.87 -16.00 -14.78
CA LYS A 441 25.19 -17.29 -14.55
C LYS A 441 25.01 -17.57 -13.06
N GLU A 442 23.89 -18.18 -12.69
CA GLU A 442 23.62 -18.54 -11.29
C GLU A 442 24.65 -19.54 -10.73
N SER A 443 25.17 -20.44 -11.57
CA SER A 443 26.24 -21.37 -11.18
C SER A 443 27.51 -20.67 -10.68
N GLU A 444 27.86 -19.56 -11.31
CA GLU A 444 29.03 -18.75 -10.99
C GLU A 444 28.76 -17.91 -9.73
N TRP A 445 27.55 -17.38 -9.55
CA TRP A 445 27.14 -16.74 -8.30
C TRP A 445 27.22 -17.71 -7.09
N ARG A 446 26.74 -18.94 -7.26
CA ARG A 446 26.85 -19.98 -6.22
C ARG A 446 28.29 -20.39 -5.94
N ALA A 447 29.18 -20.32 -6.93
CA ALA A 447 30.62 -20.55 -6.73
C ALA A 447 31.23 -19.42 -5.89
N PHE A 448 30.92 -18.16 -6.22
CA PHE A 448 31.31 -16.99 -5.44
C PHE A 448 30.84 -17.07 -3.97
N MET A 449 29.55 -17.37 -3.73
CA MET A 449 29.01 -17.50 -2.37
C MET A 449 29.67 -18.62 -1.57
N ARG A 450 29.99 -19.76 -2.21
CA ARG A 450 30.74 -20.86 -1.56
C ARG A 450 32.16 -20.45 -1.17
N ASN A 451 32.83 -19.62 -1.98
CA ASN A 451 34.17 -19.13 -1.65
C ASN A 451 34.13 -18.16 -0.46
N ILE A 452 33.12 -17.28 -0.39
CA ILE A 452 32.93 -16.40 0.76
C ILE A 452 32.73 -17.21 2.04
N GLN A 453 31.83 -18.20 2.01
CA GLN A 453 31.55 -19.04 3.18
C GLN A 453 32.76 -19.83 3.69
N LYS A 454 33.73 -20.14 2.81
CA LYS A 454 34.97 -20.84 3.19
C LYS A 454 36.03 -19.91 3.77
N ASN A 455 36.08 -18.66 3.33
CA ASN A 455 37.25 -17.79 3.53
C ASN A 455 37.00 -16.61 4.47
N GLU A 456 35.75 -16.29 4.81
CA GLU A 456 35.42 -15.05 5.51
C GLU A 456 34.46 -15.28 6.69
N SER A 457 34.32 -14.23 7.52
CA SER A 457 33.42 -14.23 8.66
C SER A 457 31.95 -14.31 8.25
N LYS A 458 31.11 -14.76 9.19
CA LYS A 458 29.64 -14.81 9.04
C LYS A 458 29.04 -13.47 8.58
N GLU A 459 29.65 -12.36 8.97
CA GLU A 459 29.22 -10.99 8.66
C GLU A 459 29.27 -10.67 7.16
N ILE A 460 30.28 -11.16 6.44
CA ILE A 460 30.39 -10.93 4.98
C ILE A 460 29.34 -11.75 4.24
N ASN A 461 29.04 -12.97 4.71
CA ASN A 461 27.96 -13.78 4.14
C ASN A 461 26.59 -13.11 4.36
N GLU A 462 26.35 -12.49 5.51
CA GLU A 462 25.13 -11.73 5.80
C GLU A 462 24.99 -10.48 4.90
N LEU A 463 26.10 -9.86 4.49
CA LEU A 463 26.08 -8.70 3.57
C LEU A 463 25.55 -9.04 2.17
N PHE A 464 25.74 -10.28 1.72
CA PHE A 464 25.27 -10.74 0.41
C PHE A 464 23.94 -11.49 0.47
N ASN A 465 23.56 -12.07 1.60
CA ASN A 465 22.22 -12.67 1.79
C ASN A 465 21.20 -11.62 2.21
N THR A 466 20.94 -10.66 1.32
CA THR A 466 20.00 -9.56 1.55
C THR A 466 18.87 -9.59 0.52
N TRP A 467 17.84 -8.77 0.72
CA TRP A 467 16.75 -8.62 -0.24
C TRP A 467 17.21 -8.18 -1.64
N LYS A 468 18.40 -7.54 -1.75
CA LYS A 468 19.00 -7.14 -3.04
C LYS A 468 19.58 -8.32 -3.82
N ASN A 469 19.84 -9.44 -3.15
CA ASN A 469 20.34 -10.69 -3.71
C ASN A 469 19.45 -11.83 -3.20
N PRO A 470 18.32 -12.10 -3.87
CA PRO A 470 17.40 -13.14 -3.45
C PRO A 470 18.08 -14.49 -3.25
N HIS A 471 17.94 -15.06 -2.06
CA HIS A 471 18.63 -16.29 -1.63
C HIS A 471 17.69 -17.32 -1.02
N THR A 472 16.38 -17.05 -1.03
CA THR A 472 15.33 -17.95 -0.54
C THR A 472 14.37 -18.29 -1.67
N ILE A 473 13.69 -19.44 -1.53
CA ILE A 473 12.54 -19.81 -2.36
C ILE A 473 11.35 -18.91 -2.04
N ARG A 474 10.37 -18.89 -2.95
CA ARG A 474 9.14 -18.11 -2.75
C ARG A 474 8.39 -18.61 -1.50
N PRO A 475 7.92 -17.71 -0.63
CA PRO A 475 7.09 -18.09 0.52
C PRO A 475 5.81 -18.83 0.11
N SER A 476 5.38 -19.77 0.96
CA SER A 476 4.19 -20.61 0.76
C SER A 476 2.91 -19.81 0.47
N PHE A 477 2.73 -18.68 1.15
CA PHE A 477 1.57 -17.80 0.99
C PHE A 477 1.50 -17.08 -0.37
N LEU A 478 2.58 -17.11 -1.17
CA LEU A 478 2.58 -16.63 -2.57
C LEU A 478 2.49 -17.78 -3.58
N LEU A 479 2.70 -19.03 -3.16
CA LEU A 479 2.54 -20.22 -4.01
C LEU A 479 1.07 -20.63 -4.12
N LYS A 480 0.26 -20.31 -3.10
CA LYS A 480 -1.19 -20.53 -3.10
C LYS A 480 -1.90 -19.28 -3.62
N ASN A 481 -1.81 -19.04 -4.93
CA ASN A 481 -2.64 -18.05 -5.62
C ASN A 481 -3.55 -18.72 -6.63
#